data_AF-A0A369FH40-F1
#
_entry.id   AF-A0A369FH40-F1
#
_cell.length_a   1.000
_cell.length_b   1.000
_cell.length_c   1.000
_cell.angle_alpha   90.00
_cell.angle_beta   90.00
_cell.angle_gamma   90.00
#
_symmetry.space_group_name_H-M   'P 1'
#
loop_
_entity.id
_entity.type
_entity.pdbx_description
1 polymer ?
#
loop_
_entity_poly.entity_id
_entity_poly.type
_entity_poly.pdbx_seq_one_letter_code
_entity_poly.pdbx_strand_id
1 'polypeptide(L)'
;LGGKAAKNYREKSVDVAGYDELAAFDDDIEQEGSPTFLGDKRIEGSVWPKSIRGSTPKVRGTCQIERAASESPHFMRFHVACPHCGEEQYLKFGDKETPFGLKWTPDDPSSVFYLCEHNACVIRQQELDFTDAR
;
A
#
# COMPACT_ATOMS: atom_id res chain seq x y z
N LEU A 1 -15.28 2.06 13.52
CA LEU A 1 -16.31 3.08 13.19
C LEU A 1 -16.32 3.24 11.67
N GLY A 2 -17.42 3.68 11.06
CA GLY A 2 -17.44 3.92 9.61
C GLY A 2 -16.74 5.23 9.23
N GLY A 3 -16.04 5.26 8.09
CA GLY A 3 -15.20 6.40 7.68
C GLY A 3 -15.94 7.60 7.09
N LYS A 4 -17.25 7.50 6.84
CA LYS A 4 -18.01 8.46 6.02
C LYS A 4 -18.73 9.59 6.77
N ALA A 5 -19.01 9.42 8.05
CA ALA A 5 -19.80 10.39 8.82
C ALA A 5 -18.90 11.13 9.81
N ALA A 6 -18.96 12.47 9.84
CA ALA A 6 -18.09 13.29 10.68
C ALA A 6 -18.33 13.03 12.17
N LYS A 7 -19.57 12.71 12.56
CA LYS A 7 -19.90 12.31 13.94
C LYS A 7 -19.03 11.16 14.47
N ASN A 8 -18.55 10.28 13.59
CA ASN A 8 -17.72 9.13 13.99
C ASN A 8 -16.29 9.54 14.38
N TYR A 9 -15.87 10.76 14.04
CA TYR A 9 -14.54 11.29 14.35
C TYR A 9 -14.53 12.20 15.58
N ARG A 10 -15.68 12.34 16.26
CA ARG A 10 -15.85 13.23 17.42
C ARG A 10 -15.93 12.44 18.72
N GLU A 11 -15.94 13.18 19.84
CA GLU A 11 -16.22 12.71 21.20
C GLU A 11 -15.15 11.80 21.84
N LYS A 12 -14.38 11.04 21.06
CA LYS A 12 -13.40 10.09 21.60
C LYS A 12 -12.01 10.66 21.64
N SER A 13 -11.35 10.56 22.80
CA SER A 13 -9.90 10.67 22.94
C SER A 13 -9.32 9.26 23.05
N VAL A 14 -8.31 8.95 22.26
CA VAL A 14 -7.73 7.61 22.16
C VAL A 14 -6.21 7.70 22.06
N ASP A 15 -5.50 6.62 22.39
CA ASP A 15 -4.04 6.56 22.20
C ASP A 15 -3.65 6.12 20.79
N VAL A 16 -4.53 5.38 20.12
CA VAL A 16 -4.27 4.79 18.80
C VAL A 16 -5.47 5.00 17.88
N ALA A 17 -5.21 5.52 16.68
CA ALA A 17 -6.16 5.59 15.57
C ALA A 17 -5.74 4.62 14.47
N GLY A 18 -6.67 3.80 13.99
CA GLY A 18 -6.45 2.85 12.90
C GLY A 18 -7.41 3.15 11.75
N TYR A 19 -6.86 3.24 10.55
CA TYR A 19 -7.60 3.42 9.30
C TYR A 19 -7.34 2.20 8.42
N ASP A 20 -8.41 1.51 8.06
CA ASP A 20 -8.39 0.37 7.15
C ASP A 20 -9.07 0.76 5.85
N GLU A 21 -8.57 0.26 4.72
CA GLU A 21 -9.02 0.62 3.37
C GLU A 21 -9.09 2.15 3.14
N LEU A 22 -8.10 2.90 3.64
CA LEU A 22 -8.08 4.37 3.63
C LEU A 22 -8.26 4.97 2.21
N ALA A 23 -7.81 4.29 1.16
CA ALA A 23 -8.01 4.72 -0.23
C ALA A 23 -9.48 4.74 -0.68
N ALA A 24 -10.39 4.15 0.08
CA ALA A 24 -11.83 4.17 -0.17
C ALA A 24 -12.57 5.30 0.56
N PHE A 25 -11.87 6.07 1.40
CA PHE A 25 -12.49 7.13 2.18
C PHE A 25 -12.65 8.37 1.31
N ASP A 26 -13.70 9.15 1.59
CA ASP A 26 -13.88 10.46 0.96
C ASP A 26 -12.74 11.39 1.39
N ASP A 27 -12.29 12.26 0.48
CA ASP A 27 -11.18 13.18 0.75
C ASP A 27 -11.52 14.24 1.82
N ASP A 28 -12.82 14.54 1.93
CA ASP A 28 -13.41 15.46 2.87
C ASP A 28 -14.69 14.84 3.45
N ILE A 29 -14.70 14.65 4.77
CA ILE A 29 -15.83 14.09 5.49
C ILE A 29 -16.79 15.21 5.86
N GLU A 30 -17.91 15.30 5.15
CA GLU A 30 -19.00 16.26 5.41
C GLU A 30 -18.53 17.74 5.48
N GLN A 31 -17.49 18.11 4.72
CA GLN A 31 -16.88 19.45 4.70
C GLN A 31 -16.12 19.83 5.99
N GLU A 32 -15.73 18.84 6.78
CA GLU A 32 -14.97 19.05 8.03
C GLU A 32 -13.47 18.76 7.87
N GLY A 33 -13.06 18.18 6.74
CA GLY A 33 -11.68 17.86 6.43
C GLY A 33 -11.43 16.37 6.21
N SER A 34 -10.16 16.03 6.01
CA SER A 34 -9.77 14.66 5.68
C SER A 34 -9.95 13.70 6.86
N PRO A 35 -10.22 12.42 6.59
CA PRO A 35 -10.39 11.41 7.63
C PRO A 35 -9.16 11.28 8.54
N THR A 36 -7.96 11.36 7.97
CA THR A 36 -6.70 11.33 8.73
C THR A 36 -6.54 12.56 9.62
N PHE A 37 -6.91 13.75 9.14
CA PHE A 37 -6.88 14.96 9.96
C PHE A 37 -7.85 14.84 11.14
N LEU A 38 -9.11 14.49 10.88
CA LEU A 38 -10.15 14.40 11.90
C LEU A 38 -9.86 13.31 12.95
N GLY A 39 -9.37 12.16 12.51
CA GLY A 39 -9.03 11.04 13.39
C GLY A 39 -7.74 11.27 14.18
N ASP A 40 -6.71 11.90 13.58
CA ASP A 40 -5.45 12.17 14.29
C ASP A 40 -5.63 13.27 15.36
N LYS A 41 -6.64 14.14 15.24
CA LYS A 41 -7.04 15.02 16.35
C LYS A 41 -7.47 14.26 17.60
N ARG A 42 -7.83 12.99 17.50
CA ARG A 42 -8.27 12.17 18.65
C ARG A 42 -7.11 11.61 19.47
N ILE A 43 -5.90 11.61 18.90
CA ILE A 43 -4.69 11.11 19.56
C ILE A 43 -3.81 12.24 20.13
N GLU A 44 -4.13 13.53 19.90
CA GLU A 44 -3.31 14.67 20.37
C GLU A 44 -3.11 14.71 21.89
N GLY A 45 -4.06 14.20 22.67
CA GLY A 45 -3.96 14.12 24.13
C GLY A 45 -3.17 12.91 24.65
N SER A 46 -2.76 11.99 23.78
CA SER A 46 -2.02 10.80 24.16
C SER A 46 -0.56 11.11 24.46
N VAL A 47 0.00 10.42 25.46
CA VAL A 47 1.44 10.48 25.75
C VAL A 47 2.27 9.81 24.64
N TRP A 48 1.71 8.78 23.98
CA TRP A 48 2.36 7.99 22.94
C TRP A 48 1.41 7.75 21.75
N PRO A 49 1.07 8.80 21.00
CA PRO A 49 0.08 8.73 19.94
C PRO A 49 0.53 7.81 18.81
N LYS A 50 -0.39 6.98 18.30
CA LYS A 50 -0.15 6.15 17.11
C LYS A 50 -1.27 6.34 16.08
N SER A 51 -0.90 6.67 14.85
CA SER A 51 -1.79 6.69 13.68
C SER A 51 -1.35 5.57 12.73
N ILE A 52 -2.19 4.55 12.56
CA ILE A 52 -1.93 3.36 11.74
C ILE A 52 -2.83 3.43 10.52
N ARG A 53 -2.25 3.48 9.33
CA ARG A 53 -2.99 3.69 8.07
C ARG A 53 -2.69 2.52 7.13
N GLY A 54 -3.70 1.72 6.81
CA GLY A 54 -3.62 0.58 5.90
C GLY A 54 -4.59 0.74 4.73
N SER A 55 -4.13 0.40 3.53
CA SER A 55 -4.98 0.34 2.33
C SER A 55 -4.23 -0.27 1.16
N THR A 56 -4.98 -0.77 0.18
CA THR A 56 -4.46 -0.95 -1.19
C THR A 56 -4.54 0.38 -1.95
N PRO A 57 -3.46 0.89 -2.58
CA PRO A 57 -3.54 2.10 -3.41
C PRO A 57 -4.54 1.94 -4.57
N LYS A 58 -5.34 2.98 -4.83
CA LYS A 58 -6.32 3.03 -5.92
C LYS A 58 -5.90 4.01 -7.02
N VAL A 59 -6.55 5.17 -7.10
CA VAL A 59 -6.34 6.15 -8.16
C VAL A 59 -5.19 7.06 -7.80
N ARG A 60 -4.13 7.07 -8.62
CA ARG A 60 -2.94 7.89 -8.35
C ARG A 60 -3.30 9.37 -8.20
N GLY A 61 -2.73 10.01 -7.17
CA GLY A 61 -2.84 11.46 -6.97
C GLY A 61 -4.10 11.94 -6.22
N THR A 62 -5.16 11.13 -6.16
CA THR A 62 -6.31 11.38 -5.26
C THR A 62 -6.34 10.42 -4.07
N CYS A 63 -5.50 9.39 -4.09
CA CYS A 63 -5.50 8.33 -3.09
C CYS A 63 -4.92 8.80 -1.73
N GLN A 64 -5.75 8.78 -0.69
CA GLN A 64 -5.36 9.15 0.67
C GLN A 64 -4.16 8.37 1.23
N ILE A 65 -4.04 7.07 0.89
CA ILE A 65 -2.89 6.26 1.35
C ILE A 65 -1.59 6.65 0.64
N GLU A 66 -1.65 7.06 -0.63
CA GLU A 66 -0.46 7.53 -1.35
C GLU A 66 0.04 8.85 -0.76
N ARG A 67 -0.89 9.77 -0.46
CA ARG A 67 -0.56 11.01 0.25
C ARG A 67 0.10 10.71 1.60
N ALA A 68 -0.54 9.87 2.41
CA ALA A 68 0.00 9.47 3.71
C ALA A 68 1.39 8.83 3.61
N ALA A 69 1.64 8.00 2.59
CA ALA A 69 2.93 7.39 2.36
C ALA A 69 3.99 8.41 1.92
N SER A 70 3.61 9.41 1.11
CA SER A 70 4.52 10.46 0.63
C SER A 70 4.90 11.50 1.70
N GLU A 71 4.01 11.71 2.68
CA GLU A 71 4.26 12.60 3.83
C GLU A 71 5.21 11.96 4.87
N SER A 72 5.42 10.65 4.80
CA SER A 72 6.33 9.96 5.72
C SER A 72 7.78 10.36 5.46
N PRO A 73 8.58 10.69 6.51
CA PRO A 73 10.01 10.95 6.34
C PRO A 73 10.79 9.67 5.96
N HIS A 74 10.17 8.51 6.16
CA HIS A 74 10.76 7.21 5.83
C HIS A 74 9.82 6.45 4.90
N PHE A 75 10.35 6.06 3.74
CA PHE A 75 9.62 5.27 2.77
C PHE A 75 10.31 3.91 2.61
N MET A 76 9.74 2.90 3.27
CA MET A 76 10.25 1.53 3.26
C MET A 76 9.50 0.71 2.22
N ARG A 77 10.22 -0.15 1.51
CA ARG A 77 9.63 -1.13 0.59
C ARG A 77 10.05 -2.52 1.01
N PHE A 78 9.14 -3.47 0.87
CA PHE A 78 9.48 -4.87 1.05
C PHE A 78 10.22 -5.36 -0.20
N HIS A 79 11.46 -5.83 -0.01
CA HIS A 79 12.28 -6.39 -1.07
C HIS A 79 12.21 -7.91 -1.01
N VAL A 80 12.14 -8.53 -2.19
CA VAL A 80 12.06 -9.97 -2.38
C VAL A 80 13.27 -10.40 -3.22
N ALA A 81 13.98 -11.42 -2.76
CA ALA A 81 15.09 -12.01 -3.50
C ALA A 81 14.59 -12.79 -4.71
N CYS A 82 15.25 -12.62 -5.87
CA CYS A 82 15.00 -13.45 -7.04
C CYS A 82 15.43 -14.91 -6.75
N PRO A 83 14.59 -15.93 -6.99
CA PRO A 83 14.94 -17.33 -6.71
C PRO A 83 16.09 -17.86 -7.60
N HIS A 84 16.39 -17.19 -8.72
CA HIS A 84 17.43 -17.64 -9.66
C HIS A 84 18.77 -16.93 -9.47
N CYS A 85 18.77 -15.63 -9.14
CA CYS A 85 20.00 -14.85 -9.01
C CYS A 85 20.26 -14.29 -7.62
N GLY A 86 19.35 -14.44 -6.67
CA GLY A 86 19.50 -13.99 -5.28
C GLY A 86 19.39 -12.47 -5.07
N GLU A 87 19.51 -11.66 -6.12
CA GLU A 87 19.40 -10.20 -6.03
C GLU A 87 18.02 -9.76 -5.54
N GLU A 88 18.02 -8.79 -4.62
CA GLU A 88 16.82 -8.25 -3.99
C GLU A 88 16.17 -7.14 -4.83
N GLN A 89 14.85 -7.20 -4.97
CA GLN A 89 14.05 -6.20 -5.69
C GLN A 89 12.68 -6.05 -5.03
N TYR A 90 12.09 -4.86 -5.09
CA TYR A 90 10.68 -4.74 -4.78
C TYR A 90 9.84 -5.00 -6.03
N LEU A 91 8.65 -5.58 -5.84
CA LEU A 91 7.81 -5.94 -6.98
C LEU A 91 7.23 -4.70 -7.66
N LYS A 92 7.36 -4.65 -8.98
CA LYS A 92 6.79 -3.61 -9.85
C LYS A 92 5.87 -4.29 -10.85
N PHE A 93 4.67 -3.74 -11.04
CA PHE A 93 3.76 -4.26 -12.07
C PHE A 93 4.40 -4.15 -13.47
N GLY A 94 5.09 -3.04 -13.74
CA GLY A 94 5.67 -2.73 -15.05
C GLY A 94 4.62 -2.24 -16.05
N ASP A 95 5.08 -1.80 -17.20
CA ASP A 95 4.26 -1.50 -18.38
C ASP A 95 4.83 -2.20 -19.63
N LYS A 96 4.33 -1.87 -20.82
CA LYS A 96 4.78 -2.48 -22.08
C LYS A 96 6.26 -2.19 -22.38
N GLU A 97 6.77 -1.03 -21.97
CA GLU A 97 8.13 -0.57 -22.29
C GLU A 97 9.15 -0.96 -21.22
N THR A 98 8.68 -1.19 -19.99
CA THR A 98 9.51 -1.61 -18.86
C THR A 98 10.10 -3.00 -19.13
N PRO A 99 11.43 -3.21 -19.09
CA PRO A 99 12.04 -4.50 -19.42
C PRO A 99 11.94 -5.57 -18.31
N PHE A 100 11.20 -5.30 -17.23
CA PHE A 100 11.01 -6.15 -16.05
C PHE A 100 9.57 -6.03 -15.52
N GLY A 101 9.23 -6.74 -14.46
CA GLY A 101 7.89 -6.75 -13.86
C GLY A 101 7.00 -7.85 -14.42
N LEU A 102 5.68 -7.68 -14.36
CA LEU A 102 4.74 -8.68 -14.88
C LEU A 102 4.71 -8.66 -16.41
N LYS A 103 4.88 -9.83 -17.02
CA LYS A 103 4.89 -10.04 -18.48
C LYS A 103 4.04 -11.24 -18.85
N TRP A 104 3.40 -11.17 -20.01
CA TRP A 104 2.57 -12.23 -20.58
C TRP A 104 2.52 -12.07 -22.10
N THR A 105 2.21 -13.16 -22.80
CA THR A 105 1.93 -13.15 -24.23
C THR A 105 0.62 -12.39 -24.48
N PRO A 106 0.56 -11.49 -25.49
CA PRO A 106 -0.69 -10.84 -25.87
C PRO A 106 -1.81 -11.86 -26.08
N ASP A 107 -3.01 -11.53 -25.59
CA ASP A 107 -4.22 -12.39 -25.66
C ASP A 107 -4.15 -13.71 -24.87
N ASP A 108 -3.08 -13.97 -24.11
CA ASP A 108 -2.98 -15.11 -23.19
C ASP A 108 -2.55 -14.69 -21.77
N PRO A 109 -3.49 -14.26 -20.92
CA PRO A 109 -3.20 -13.91 -19.53
C PRO A 109 -2.68 -15.07 -18.68
N SER A 110 -2.90 -16.33 -19.09
CA SER A 110 -2.44 -17.50 -18.35
C SER A 110 -0.93 -17.70 -18.44
N SER A 111 -0.30 -17.08 -19.44
CA SER A 111 1.15 -17.09 -19.64
C SER A 111 1.93 -16.15 -18.72
N VAL A 112 1.27 -15.52 -17.74
CA VAL A 112 1.90 -14.51 -16.88
C VAL A 112 3.09 -15.05 -16.09
N PHE A 113 4.18 -14.27 -16.06
CA PHE A 113 5.36 -14.48 -15.24
C PHE A 113 5.91 -13.13 -14.76
N TYR A 114 6.74 -13.16 -13.73
CA TYR A 114 7.48 -11.98 -13.29
C TYR A 114 8.90 -12.02 -13.85
N LEU A 115 9.38 -10.91 -14.41
CA LEU A 115 10.71 -10.79 -14.98
C LEU A 115 11.59 -9.95 -14.03
N CYS A 116 12.69 -10.54 -13.55
CA CYS A 116 13.60 -9.89 -12.61
C CYS A 116 14.30 -8.67 -13.22
N GLU A 117 14.41 -7.57 -12.46
CA GLU A 117 15.02 -6.32 -12.92
C GLU A 117 16.54 -6.37 -13.09
N HIS A 118 17.21 -7.31 -12.42
CA HIS A 118 18.68 -7.39 -12.41
C HIS A 118 19.23 -8.23 -13.55
N ASN A 119 18.67 -9.42 -13.75
CA ASN A 119 19.20 -10.43 -14.68
C ASN A 119 18.16 -10.97 -15.68
N ALA A 120 16.98 -10.35 -15.77
CA ALA A 120 15.89 -10.80 -16.65
C ALA A 120 15.53 -12.29 -16.46
N CYS A 121 15.66 -12.81 -15.23
CA CYS A 121 15.21 -14.16 -14.90
C CYS A 121 13.68 -14.23 -15.00
N VAL A 122 13.17 -15.25 -15.69
CA VAL A 122 11.74 -15.56 -15.75
C VAL A 122 11.37 -16.30 -14.48
N ILE A 123 10.53 -15.69 -13.64
CA ILE A 123 10.07 -16.24 -12.36
C ILE A 123 8.60 -16.62 -12.50
N ARG A 124 8.29 -17.89 -12.30
CA ARG A 124 6.90 -18.40 -12.29
C ARG A 124 6.42 -18.65 -10.87
N GLN A 125 5.12 -18.50 -10.64
CA GLN A 125 4.50 -18.74 -9.33
C GLN A 125 4.83 -20.13 -8.74
N GLN A 126 4.95 -21.14 -9.61
CA GLN A 126 5.22 -22.53 -9.20
C GLN A 126 6.65 -22.76 -8.71
N GLU A 127 7.57 -21.85 -9.02
CA GLU A 127 8.99 -21.92 -8.63
C GLU A 127 9.25 -21.29 -7.26
N LEU A 128 8.27 -20.57 -6.72
CA LEU A 128 8.38 -19.90 -5.43
C LEU A 128 8.19 -20.91 -4.30
N ASP A 129 9.20 -20.98 -3.42
CA ASP A 129 9.12 -21.75 -2.18
C ASP A 129 8.38 -20.94 -1.12
N PHE A 130 7.22 -21.45 -0.68
CA PHE A 130 6.40 -20.85 0.36
C PHE A 130 6.58 -21.51 1.73
N THR A 131 7.54 -22.43 1.87
CA THR A 131 7.71 -23.22 3.11
C THR A 131 7.92 -22.33 4.34
N ASP A 132 8.59 -21.19 4.15
CA ASP A 132 8.86 -20.19 5.21
C ASP A 132 7.98 -18.92 5.10
N ALA A 133 6.97 -18.91 4.23
CA ALA A 133 6.04 -17.78 4.10
C ALA A 133 5.04 -17.78 5.26
N ARG A 134 5.44 -17.21 6.41
CA ARG A 134 4.60 -17.13 7.61
C ARG A 134 4.74 -15.81 8.35
#